data_AF-A0A925ZYC5-F1
#
_entry.id   AF-A0A925ZYC5-F1
#
_cell.length_a   1.000
_cell.length_b   1.000
_cell.length_c   1.000
_cell.angle_alpha   90.00
_cell.angle_beta   90.00
_cell.angle_gamma   90.00
#
_symmetry.space_group_name_H-M   'P 1'
#
loop_
_entity.id
_entity.type
_entity.pdbx_description
1 polymer ?
#
loop_
_entity_poly.entity_id
_entity_poly.type
_entity_poly.pdbx_seq_one_letter_code
_entity_poly.pdbx_strand_id
1 'polypeptide(L)'
;TNLDPGTYTFRARAANNDGVWNRRGAALTVVVTPPWWKTAWFRVLAGVLGWSGIMAVYLLRTRRLRRQLHQEKLLAISTKEAELREARLEHEKALVEMSKARLETEIRTKNSELASSVMNTVHQNEALLTIKDQLKEVIDDQNAQEQRKRIHRVVRQIERAVTPDQDWQHFEDLFNQLHENFLQRLKTTYPQLTSRDLRLCAYLRMNLSSKETAALMGLTARGAEDLRYRVRKKMGLDTATNLAEFILLL
;
A
#
# COMPACT_ATOMS: atom_id res chain seq x y z
N THR A 1 -32.21 89.60 -14.72
CA THR A 1 -32.44 89.21 -13.30
C THR A 1 -31.26 88.43 -12.72
N ASN A 2 -30.01 88.87 -12.98
CA ASN A 2 -28.83 88.24 -12.40
C ASN A 2 -27.76 89.32 -12.22
N LEU A 3 -27.44 89.65 -10.97
CA LEU A 3 -26.36 90.57 -10.61
C LEU A 3 -25.18 89.71 -10.15
N ASP A 4 -23.99 89.99 -10.67
CA ASP A 4 -22.78 89.28 -10.24
C ASP A 4 -22.48 89.54 -8.76
N PRO A 5 -21.69 88.68 -8.10
CA PRO A 5 -21.29 88.93 -6.72
C PRO A 5 -20.50 90.24 -6.60
N GLY A 6 -20.93 91.12 -5.70
CA GLY A 6 -20.36 92.45 -5.58
C GLY A 6 -21.17 93.36 -4.65
N THR A 7 -20.62 94.54 -4.40
CA THR A 7 -21.28 95.56 -3.60
C THR A 7 -21.97 96.55 -4.53
N TYR A 8 -23.29 96.62 -4.45
CA TYR A 8 -24.11 97.53 -5.25
C TYR A 8 -24.71 98.60 -4.35
N THR A 9 -24.76 99.84 -4.82
CA THR A 9 -25.46 100.92 -4.12
C THR A 9 -26.70 101.31 -4.90
N PHE A 10 -27.87 100.96 -4.36
CA PHE A 10 -29.14 101.43 -4.88
C PHE A 10 -29.38 102.86 -4.43
N ARG A 11 -29.63 103.79 -5.36
CA ARG A 11 -29.91 105.20 -5.05
C ARG A 11 -31.32 105.55 -5.51
N ALA A 12 -32.17 105.97 -4.57
CA ALA A 12 -33.51 106.45 -4.84
C ALA A 12 -33.56 107.98 -4.73
N ARG A 13 -34.13 108.64 -5.75
CA ARG A 13 -34.43 110.07 -5.74
C ARG A 13 -35.95 110.23 -5.88
N ALA A 14 -36.51 111.17 -5.14
CA ALA A 14 -37.93 111.53 -5.20
C ALA A 14 -38.08 113.05 -5.31
N ALA A 15 -39.16 113.48 -5.93
CA ALA A 15 -39.58 114.88 -5.98
C ALA A 15 -40.81 115.09 -5.06
N ASN A 16 -40.91 116.26 -4.44
CA ASN A 16 -42.12 116.67 -3.72
C ASN A 16 -43.19 117.22 -4.69
N ASN A 17 -44.37 117.58 -4.17
CA ASN A 17 -45.52 118.07 -4.97
C ASN A 17 -45.23 119.39 -5.72
N ASP A 18 -44.18 120.11 -5.32
CA ASP A 18 -43.70 121.35 -5.97
C ASP A 18 -42.61 121.08 -7.04
N GLY A 19 -42.34 119.81 -7.37
CA GLY A 19 -41.38 119.40 -8.41
C GLY A 19 -39.91 119.48 -8.00
N VAL A 20 -39.60 119.71 -6.72
CA VAL A 20 -38.22 119.80 -6.22
C VAL A 20 -37.68 118.41 -5.92
N TRP A 21 -36.68 117.97 -6.70
CA TRP A 21 -36.00 116.67 -6.53
C TRP A 21 -34.95 116.71 -5.42
N ASN A 22 -34.94 115.70 -4.54
CA ASN A 22 -33.87 115.52 -3.56
C ASN A 22 -32.55 115.12 -4.25
N ARG A 23 -31.51 115.96 -4.13
CA ARG A 23 -30.19 115.75 -4.77
C ARG A 23 -29.34 114.68 -4.08
N ARG A 24 -29.48 114.49 -2.77
CA ARG A 24 -28.73 113.46 -2.02
C ARG A 24 -29.36 112.07 -2.22
N GLY A 25 -30.70 112.00 -2.23
CA GLY A 25 -31.44 110.74 -2.34
C GLY A 25 -31.20 109.79 -1.15
N ALA A 26 -32.01 108.74 -1.05
CA ALA A 26 -31.75 107.63 -0.13
C ALA A 26 -30.83 106.62 -0.81
N ALA A 27 -29.80 106.15 -0.12
CA ALA A 27 -28.89 105.13 -0.63
C ALA A 27 -28.98 103.87 0.22
N LEU A 28 -29.13 102.71 -0.42
CA LEU A 28 -29.09 101.40 0.22
C LEU A 28 -27.95 100.58 -0.38
N THR A 29 -27.02 100.14 0.46
CA THR A 29 -25.93 99.25 0.04
C THR A 29 -26.43 97.81 0.10
N VAL A 30 -26.48 97.15 -1.05
CA VAL A 30 -26.82 95.74 -1.20
C VAL A 30 -25.54 94.98 -1.52
N VAL A 31 -25.19 94.02 -0.66
CA VAL A 31 -24.05 93.14 -0.87
C VAL A 31 -24.57 91.80 -1.39
N VAL A 32 -24.21 91.46 -2.63
CA VAL A 32 -24.53 90.17 -3.23
C VAL A 32 -23.34 89.24 -2.98
N THR A 33 -23.48 88.29 -2.06
CA THR A 33 -22.43 87.32 -1.76
C THR A 33 -22.31 86.28 -2.88
N PRO A 34 -21.09 85.79 -3.18
CA PRO A 34 -20.93 84.72 -4.16
C PRO A 34 -21.72 83.48 -3.74
N PRO A 35 -22.30 82.74 -4.69
CA PRO A 35 -22.89 81.45 -4.39
C PRO A 35 -21.90 80.54 -3.68
N TRP A 36 -22.38 79.80 -2.69
CA TRP A 36 -21.55 79.00 -1.80
C TRP A 36 -20.65 77.99 -2.55
N TRP A 37 -21.06 77.47 -3.71
CA TRP A 37 -20.23 76.57 -4.52
C TRP A 37 -19.02 77.22 -5.21
N LYS A 38 -18.97 78.55 -5.34
CA LYS A 38 -17.80 79.28 -5.88
C LYS A 38 -16.77 79.61 -4.80
N THR A 39 -17.11 79.43 -3.53
CA THR A 39 -16.20 79.70 -2.41
C THR A 39 -15.00 78.74 -2.41
N ALA A 40 -13.87 79.17 -1.84
CA ALA A 40 -12.66 78.36 -1.79
C ALA A 40 -12.84 77.08 -0.96
N TRP A 41 -13.53 77.17 0.18
CA TRP A 41 -13.74 76.02 1.06
C TRP A 41 -14.53 74.89 0.36
N PHE A 42 -15.55 75.24 -0.45
CA PHE A 42 -16.35 74.24 -1.15
C PHE A 42 -15.55 73.51 -2.22
N ARG A 43 -14.70 74.22 -2.99
CA ARG A 43 -13.83 73.61 -4.00
C ARG A 43 -12.82 72.64 -3.36
N VAL A 44 -12.23 73.01 -2.23
CA VAL A 44 -11.34 72.13 -1.46
C VAL A 44 -12.09 70.88 -0.99
N LEU A 45 -13.28 71.06 -0.42
CA LEU A 45 -14.11 69.93 0.04
C LEU A 45 -14.47 68.98 -1.11
N ALA A 46 -14.88 69.51 -2.26
CA ALA A 46 -15.18 68.72 -3.44
C ALA A 46 -13.95 67.94 -3.94
N GLY A 47 -12.77 68.57 -3.93
CA GLY A 47 -11.51 67.91 -4.27
C GLY A 47 -11.16 66.77 -3.30
N VAL A 48 -11.32 66.99 -1.99
CA VAL A 48 -11.09 65.97 -0.95
C VAL A 48 -12.07 64.80 -1.10
N LEU A 49 -13.35 65.07 -1.37
CA LEU A 49 -14.36 64.02 -1.62
C LEU A 49 -14.02 63.21 -2.87
N GLY A 50 -13.62 63.86 -3.96
CA GLY A 50 -13.17 63.18 -5.17
C GLY A 50 -11.95 62.28 -4.91
N TRP A 51 -10.94 62.81 -4.21
CA TRP A 51 -9.74 62.05 -3.86
C TRP A 51 -10.05 60.88 -2.92
N SER A 52 -10.93 61.09 -1.93
CA SER A 52 -11.42 60.04 -1.04
C SER A 52 -12.14 58.93 -1.80
N GLY A 53 -12.97 59.28 -2.80
CA GLY A 53 -13.64 58.31 -3.67
C GLY A 53 -12.66 57.46 -4.47
N ILE A 54 -11.65 58.07 -5.09
CA ILE A 54 -10.58 57.36 -5.82
C ILE A 54 -9.81 56.43 -4.87
N MET A 55 -9.44 56.92 -3.69
CA MET A 55 -8.75 56.13 -2.67
C MET A 55 -9.61 54.96 -2.20
N ALA A 56 -10.91 55.16 -1.98
CA ALA A 56 -11.84 54.10 -1.58
C ALA A 56 -11.93 52.99 -2.65
N VAL A 57 -12.05 53.36 -3.92
CA VAL A 57 -12.05 52.40 -5.04
C VAL A 57 -10.73 51.62 -5.08
N TYR A 58 -9.59 52.29 -4.93
CA TYR A 58 -8.27 51.66 -4.89
C TYR A 58 -8.15 50.65 -3.72
N LEU A 59 -8.58 51.05 -2.51
CA LEU A 59 -8.55 50.17 -1.34
C LEU A 59 -9.48 48.96 -1.50
N LEU A 60 -10.69 49.16 -2.04
CA LEU A 60 -11.62 48.05 -2.31
C LEU A 60 -11.05 47.09 -3.36
N ARG A 61 -10.46 47.60 -4.45
CA ARG A 61 -9.84 46.78 -5.50
C ARG A 61 -8.67 45.96 -4.95
N THR A 62 -7.77 46.58 -4.19
CA THR A 62 -6.63 45.87 -3.59
C THR A 62 -7.06 44.86 -2.52
N ARG A 63 -8.14 45.11 -1.78
CA ARG A 63 -8.73 44.13 -0.85
C ARG A 63 -9.33 42.94 -1.59
N ARG A 64 -10.04 43.17 -2.70
CA ARG A 64 -10.61 42.10 -3.54
C ARG A 64 -9.51 41.20 -4.12
N LEU A 65 -8.47 41.79 -4.71
CA LEU A 65 -7.37 41.04 -5.32
C LEU A 65 -6.62 40.20 -4.27
N ARG A 66 -6.35 40.77 -3.09
CA ARG A 66 -5.71 40.04 -1.98
C ARG A 66 -6.55 38.84 -1.51
N ARG A 67 -7.87 38.96 -1.48
CA ARG A 67 -8.77 37.85 -1.12
C ARG A 67 -8.73 36.74 -2.16
N GLN A 68 -8.74 37.08 -3.45
CA GLN A 68 -8.65 36.10 -4.55
C GLN A 68 -7.33 35.33 -4.49
N LEU A 69 -6.21 36.05 -4.38
CA LEU A 69 -4.89 35.43 -4.27
C LEU A 69 -4.77 34.54 -3.02
N HIS A 70 -5.40 34.94 -1.91
CA HIS A 70 -5.42 34.11 -0.71
C HIS A 70 -6.24 32.83 -0.91
N GLN A 71 -7.41 32.92 -1.54
CA GLN A 71 -8.23 31.75 -1.87
C GLN A 71 -7.50 30.79 -2.82
N GLU A 72 -6.83 31.32 -3.85
CA GLU A 72 -6.03 30.51 -4.78
C GLU A 72 -4.90 29.78 -4.06
N LYS A 73 -4.20 30.45 -3.14
CA LYS A 73 -3.17 29.82 -2.30
C LYS A 73 -3.74 28.74 -1.40
N LEU A 74 -4.89 28.97 -0.77
CA LEU A 74 -5.55 27.97 0.08
C LEU A 74 -5.96 26.74 -0.74
N LEU A 75 -6.51 26.95 -1.94
CA LEU A 75 -6.83 25.87 -2.86
C LEU A 75 -5.56 25.10 -3.25
N ALA A 76 -4.49 25.79 -3.67
CA ALA A 76 -3.23 25.16 -4.05
C ALA A 76 -2.56 24.39 -2.90
N ILE A 77 -2.69 24.86 -1.65
CA ILE A 77 -2.24 24.13 -0.45
C ILE A 77 -3.10 22.89 -0.26
N SER A 78 -4.44 23.03 -0.31
CA SER A 78 -5.34 21.90 -0.11
C SER A 78 -5.20 20.80 -1.17
N THR A 79 -4.94 21.17 -2.44
CA THR A 79 -4.70 20.20 -3.51
C THR A 79 -3.38 19.48 -3.30
N LYS A 80 -2.31 20.21 -2.96
CA LYS A 80 -1.01 19.59 -2.62
C LYS A 80 -1.10 18.68 -1.40
N GLU A 81 -1.86 19.06 -0.39
CA GLU A 81 -2.11 18.22 0.79
C GLU A 81 -2.87 16.95 0.42
N ALA A 82 -3.88 17.04 -0.47
CA ALA A 82 -4.62 15.90 -0.97
C ALA A 82 -3.72 14.95 -1.80
N GLU A 83 -2.93 15.49 -2.73
CA GLU A 83 -1.96 14.72 -3.54
C GLU A 83 -0.92 14.02 -2.65
N LEU A 84 -0.36 14.73 -1.66
CA LEU A 84 0.60 14.15 -0.72
C LEU A 84 -0.04 13.05 0.13
N ARG A 85 -1.31 13.23 0.53
CA ARG A 85 -2.06 12.23 1.29
C ARG A 85 -2.33 10.99 0.46
N GLU A 86 -2.69 11.14 -0.81
CA GLU A 86 -2.89 10.03 -1.73
C GLU A 86 -1.58 9.26 -1.96
N ALA A 87 -0.49 9.95 -2.27
CA ALA A 87 0.83 9.33 -2.43
C ALA A 87 1.29 8.59 -1.17
N ARG A 88 1.01 9.13 0.03
CA ARG A 88 1.31 8.45 1.30
C ARG A 88 0.48 7.17 1.47
N LEU A 89 -0.81 7.21 1.14
CA LEU A 89 -1.69 6.04 1.22
C LEU A 89 -1.26 4.94 0.24
N GLU A 90 -0.84 5.31 -0.98
CA GLU A 90 -0.31 4.34 -1.94
C GLU A 90 1.00 3.70 -1.45
N HIS A 91 1.92 4.51 -0.93
CA HIS A 91 3.16 4.00 -0.37
C HIS A 91 2.94 3.10 0.85
N GLU A 92 2.01 3.46 1.74
CA GLU A 92 1.63 2.65 2.89
C GLU A 92 1.02 1.30 2.44
N LYS A 93 0.12 1.31 1.46
CA LYS A 93 -0.43 0.08 0.87
C LYS A 93 0.67 -0.79 0.26
N ALA A 94 1.60 -0.20 -0.48
CA ALA A 94 2.72 -0.94 -1.08
C ALA A 94 3.62 -1.59 -0.01
N LEU A 95 3.90 -0.89 1.09
CA LEU A 95 4.63 -1.45 2.23
C LEU A 95 3.88 -2.61 2.88
N VAL A 96 2.57 -2.45 3.11
CA VAL A 96 1.72 -3.50 3.67
C VAL A 96 1.73 -4.74 2.78
N GLU A 97 1.50 -4.61 1.48
CA GLU A 97 1.56 -5.74 0.53
C GLU A 97 2.95 -6.40 0.50
N MET A 98 4.02 -5.62 0.49
CA MET A 98 5.39 -6.16 0.53
C MET A 98 5.66 -6.94 1.83
N SER A 99 5.22 -6.40 2.97
CA SER A 99 5.36 -7.09 4.26
C SER A 99 4.53 -8.37 4.33
N LYS A 100 3.32 -8.38 3.77
CA LYS A 100 2.46 -9.56 3.68
C LYS A 100 3.13 -10.64 2.83
N ALA A 101 3.60 -10.30 1.64
CA ALA A 101 4.30 -11.24 0.77
C ALA A 101 5.53 -11.84 1.45
N ARG A 102 6.31 -11.01 2.16
CA ARG A 102 7.46 -11.49 2.94
C ARG A 102 7.04 -12.45 4.06
N LEU A 103 6.02 -12.10 4.85
CA LEU A 103 5.51 -12.95 5.92
C LEU A 103 5.01 -14.29 5.39
N GLU A 104 4.31 -14.31 4.25
CA GLU A 104 3.85 -15.55 3.62
C GLU A 104 5.02 -16.44 3.18
N THR A 105 6.07 -15.85 2.60
CA THR A 105 7.29 -16.62 2.26
C THR A 105 7.98 -17.19 3.48
N GLU A 106 8.05 -16.43 4.57
CA GLU A 106 8.68 -16.86 5.82
C GLU A 106 7.86 -17.94 6.53
N ILE A 107 6.54 -17.82 6.54
CA ILE A 107 5.63 -18.88 7.02
C ILE A 107 5.86 -20.15 6.20
N ARG A 108 5.95 -20.04 4.87
CA ARG A 108 6.13 -21.19 3.99
C ARG A 108 7.47 -21.89 4.21
N THR A 109 8.57 -21.15 4.35
CA THR A 109 9.88 -21.74 4.63
C THR A 109 9.91 -22.38 6.01
N LYS A 110 9.38 -21.70 7.05
CA LYS A 110 9.32 -22.22 8.41
C LYS A 110 8.45 -23.48 8.52
N ASN A 111 7.34 -23.54 7.79
CA ASN A 111 6.51 -24.74 7.73
C ASN A 111 7.25 -25.92 7.08
N SER A 112 8.02 -25.68 6.02
CA SER A 112 8.82 -26.73 5.37
C SER A 112 9.94 -27.24 6.27
N GLU A 113 10.63 -26.34 6.98
CA GLU A 113 11.67 -26.68 7.96
C GLU A 113 11.07 -27.49 9.13
N LEU A 114 9.94 -27.04 9.68
CA LEU A 114 9.25 -27.70 10.79
C LEU A 114 8.75 -29.09 10.39
N ALA A 115 8.14 -29.23 9.22
CA ALA A 115 7.69 -30.53 8.71
C ALA A 115 8.87 -31.51 8.60
N SER A 116 10.00 -31.06 8.05
CA SER A 116 11.21 -31.88 7.94
C SER A 116 11.74 -32.30 9.32
N SER A 117 11.71 -31.38 10.29
CA SER A 117 12.15 -31.67 11.66
C SER A 117 11.22 -32.64 12.39
N VAL A 118 9.90 -32.45 12.34
CA VAL A 118 8.91 -33.32 12.98
C VAL A 118 9.00 -34.74 12.42
N MET A 119 9.15 -34.87 11.11
CA MET A 119 9.32 -36.18 10.46
C MET A 119 10.56 -36.91 10.96
N ASN A 120 11.70 -36.22 11.06
CA ASN A 120 12.93 -36.81 11.61
C ASN A 120 12.75 -37.30 13.05
N THR A 121 12.01 -36.57 13.89
CA THR A 121 11.79 -36.94 15.30
C THR A 121 10.80 -38.10 15.47
N VAL A 122 9.69 -38.10 14.72
CA VAL A 122 8.71 -39.21 14.75
C VAL A 122 9.38 -40.51 14.33
N HIS A 123 10.15 -40.46 13.23
CA HIS A 123 10.88 -41.60 12.71
C HIS A 123 11.89 -42.17 13.72
N GLN A 124 12.65 -41.29 14.40
CA GLN A 124 13.58 -41.70 15.45
C GLN A 124 12.85 -42.41 16.62
N ASN A 125 11.69 -41.91 17.04
CA ASN A 125 10.94 -42.50 18.15
C ASN A 125 10.37 -43.88 17.83
N GLU A 126 9.82 -44.10 16.64
CA GLU A 126 9.29 -45.40 16.23
C GLU A 126 10.40 -46.46 16.08
N ALA A 127 11.54 -46.07 15.54
CA ALA A 127 12.72 -46.93 15.48
C ALA A 127 13.15 -47.37 16.88
N LEU A 128 13.25 -46.42 17.82
CA LEU A 128 13.60 -46.70 19.21
C LEU A 128 12.60 -47.63 19.90
N LEU A 129 11.30 -47.48 19.65
CA LEU A 129 10.26 -48.37 20.19
C LEU A 129 10.41 -49.80 19.66
N THR A 130 10.65 -49.95 18.36
CA THR A 130 10.85 -51.25 17.72
C THR A 130 12.12 -51.95 18.24
N ILE A 131 13.21 -51.20 18.39
CA ILE A 131 14.46 -51.69 18.98
C ILE A 131 14.24 -52.13 20.43
N LYS A 132 13.53 -51.32 21.22
CA LYS A 132 13.19 -51.62 22.63
C LYS A 132 12.39 -52.92 22.74
N ASP A 133 11.40 -53.12 21.88
CA ASP A 133 10.56 -54.33 21.92
C ASP A 133 11.34 -55.58 21.49
N GLN A 134 12.21 -55.49 20.48
CA GLN A 134 13.09 -56.60 20.11
C GLN A 134 14.15 -56.93 21.17
N LEU A 135 14.68 -55.93 21.87
CA LEU A 135 15.59 -56.13 22.99
C LEU A 135 14.91 -56.84 24.16
N LYS A 136 13.63 -56.54 24.45
CA LYS A 136 12.85 -57.28 25.45
C LYS A 136 12.74 -58.76 25.12
N GLU A 137 12.45 -59.09 23.85
CA GLU A 137 12.40 -60.49 23.42
C GLU A 137 13.76 -61.21 23.56
N VAL A 138 14.88 -60.49 23.50
CA VAL A 138 16.22 -61.08 23.74
C VAL A 138 16.45 -61.33 25.23
N ILE A 139 16.00 -60.42 26.09
CA ILE A 139 16.13 -60.55 27.56
C ILE A 139 15.33 -61.75 28.08
N ASP A 140 14.18 -62.04 27.47
CA ASP A 140 13.29 -63.15 27.87
C ASP A 140 13.67 -64.53 27.28
N ASP A 141 14.61 -64.59 26.33
CA ASP A 141 15.03 -65.84 25.67
C ASP A 141 16.15 -66.54 26.46
N GLN A 142 16.03 -67.84 26.77
CA GLN A 142 17.03 -68.55 27.57
C GLN A 142 18.21 -69.12 26.77
N ASN A 143 18.21 -68.98 25.44
CA ASN A 143 19.27 -69.53 24.58
C ASN A 143 20.31 -68.47 24.16
N ALA A 144 21.51 -68.55 24.75
CA ALA A 144 22.62 -67.62 24.51
C ALA A 144 23.04 -67.48 23.03
N GLN A 145 22.93 -68.55 22.24
CA GLN A 145 23.31 -68.52 20.82
C GLN A 145 22.28 -67.76 19.97
N GLU A 146 21.01 -67.85 20.35
CA GLU A 146 19.92 -67.17 19.66
C GLU A 146 19.82 -65.69 20.09
N GLN A 147 20.10 -65.40 21.36
CA GLN A 147 20.30 -64.04 21.86
C GLN A 147 21.37 -63.30 21.05
N ARG A 148 22.55 -63.90 20.85
CA ARG A 148 23.67 -63.27 20.14
C ARG A 148 23.33 -62.96 18.67
N LYS A 149 22.54 -63.80 18.01
CA LYS A 149 22.03 -63.57 16.64
C LYS A 149 20.98 -62.45 16.60
N ARG A 150 20.05 -62.44 17.55
CA ARG A 150 19.02 -61.39 17.66
C ARG A 150 19.65 -60.03 17.95
N ILE A 151 20.66 -59.96 18.83
CA ILE A 151 21.44 -58.73 19.09
C ILE A 151 22.09 -58.21 17.79
N HIS A 152 22.75 -59.07 17.02
CA HIS A 152 23.32 -58.66 15.72
C HIS A 152 22.24 -58.17 14.74
N ARG A 153 21.03 -58.72 14.80
CA ARG A 153 19.90 -58.30 13.96
C ARG A 153 19.39 -56.91 14.37
N VAL A 154 19.28 -56.64 15.67
CA VAL A 154 18.92 -55.33 16.23
C VAL A 154 19.97 -54.27 15.86
N VAL A 155 21.27 -54.58 16.00
CA VAL A 155 22.35 -53.68 15.57
C VAL A 155 22.22 -53.34 14.09
N ARG A 156 21.98 -54.35 13.24
CA ARG A 156 21.79 -54.15 11.81
C ARG A 156 20.49 -53.40 11.47
N GLN A 157 19.49 -53.43 12.35
CA GLN A 157 18.29 -52.62 12.22
C GLN A 157 18.53 -51.17 12.66
N ILE A 158 19.30 -50.92 13.71
CA ILE A 158 19.75 -49.56 14.07
C ILE A 158 20.49 -48.92 12.88
N GLU A 159 21.38 -49.67 12.24
CA GLU A 159 22.08 -49.24 11.02
C GLU A 159 21.13 -48.91 9.86
N ARG A 160 19.92 -49.49 9.84
CA ARG A 160 18.90 -49.31 8.79
C ARG A 160 17.79 -48.33 9.16
N ALA A 161 17.44 -48.17 10.43
CA ALA A 161 16.48 -47.15 10.87
C ALA A 161 17.08 -45.74 10.79
N VAL A 162 18.37 -45.65 10.48
CA VAL A 162 19.03 -44.46 9.95
C VAL A 162 18.68 -44.21 8.47
N THR A 163 17.85 -45.05 7.82
CA THR A 163 17.50 -44.95 6.38
C THR A 163 15.98 -44.79 6.11
N PRO A 164 15.56 -44.03 5.08
CA PRO A 164 14.38 -43.13 5.11
C PRO A 164 13.04 -43.63 4.53
N ASP A 165 12.79 -44.95 4.42
CA ASP A 165 11.75 -45.45 3.49
C ASP A 165 10.30 -45.57 4.06
N GLN A 166 10.05 -45.48 5.38
CA GLN A 166 8.71 -45.63 6.01
C GLN A 166 7.88 -44.32 6.10
N ASP A 167 8.42 -43.18 5.67
CA ASP A 167 7.94 -41.81 5.96
C ASP A 167 6.73 -41.30 5.14
N TRP A 168 6.04 -42.14 4.37
CA TRP A 168 5.19 -41.64 3.27
C TRP A 168 3.72 -41.42 3.56
N GLN A 169 3.09 -42.27 4.36
CA GLN A 169 1.65 -42.17 4.60
C GLN A 169 1.33 -40.90 5.41
N HIS A 170 2.12 -40.63 6.46
CA HIS A 170 2.03 -39.40 7.26
C HIS A 170 2.37 -38.15 6.45
N PHE A 171 3.33 -38.26 5.55
CA PHE A 171 3.64 -37.19 4.61
C PHE A 171 2.44 -36.88 3.71
N GLU A 172 1.77 -37.90 3.15
CA GLU A 172 0.67 -37.72 2.21
C GLU A 172 -0.51 -36.96 2.83
N ASP A 173 -0.84 -37.24 4.09
CA ASP A 173 -1.91 -36.55 4.82
C ASP A 173 -1.58 -35.08 5.09
N LEU A 174 -0.37 -34.79 5.60
CA LEU A 174 0.09 -33.42 5.86
C LEU A 174 0.25 -32.61 4.58
N PHE A 175 0.78 -33.24 3.53
CA PHE A 175 0.97 -32.63 2.23
C PHE A 175 -0.37 -32.26 1.60
N ASN A 176 -1.38 -33.14 1.66
CA ASN A 176 -2.69 -32.85 1.08
C ASN A 176 -3.41 -31.69 1.79
N GLN A 177 -3.21 -31.51 3.10
CA GLN A 177 -3.72 -30.36 3.84
C GLN A 177 -3.08 -29.03 3.39
N LEU A 178 -1.77 -29.04 3.10
CA LEU A 178 -1.03 -27.83 2.73
C LEU A 178 -1.09 -27.49 1.24
N HIS A 179 -1.42 -28.48 0.39
CA HIS A 179 -1.37 -28.35 -1.06
C HIS A 179 -2.71 -28.69 -1.74
N GLU A 180 -3.84 -28.32 -1.13
CA GLU A 180 -5.18 -28.37 -1.73
C GLU A 180 -5.53 -29.70 -2.45
N ASN A 181 -5.17 -30.86 -1.87
CA ASN A 181 -5.35 -32.17 -2.51
C ASN A 181 -4.61 -32.37 -3.84
N PHE A 182 -3.45 -31.73 -4.03
CA PHE A 182 -2.61 -31.85 -5.22
C PHE A 182 -2.36 -33.31 -5.64
N LEU A 183 -2.07 -34.21 -4.70
CA LEU A 183 -1.77 -35.61 -5.04
C LEU A 183 -2.99 -36.34 -5.60
N GLN A 184 -4.19 -36.04 -5.09
CA GLN A 184 -5.43 -36.57 -5.65
C GLN A 184 -5.69 -36.05 -7.06
N ARG A 185 -5.49 -34.74 -7.30
CA ARG A 185 -5.63 -34.15 -8.64
C ARG A 185 -4.64 -34.78 -9.61
N LEU A 186 -3.37 -34.90 -9.20
CA LEU A 186 -2.32 -35.49 -10.03
C LEU A 186 -2.59 -36.95 -10.38
N LYS A 187 -3.05 -37.74 -9.40
CA LYS A 187 -3.43 -39.15 -9.60
C LYS A 187 -4.65 -39.29 -10.51
N THR A 188 -5.57 -38.33 -10.49
CA THR A 188 -6.73 -38.31 -11.38
C THR A 188 -6.32 -37.96 -12.82
N THR A 189 -5.45 -36.96 -12.99
CA THR A 189 -4.98 -36.52 -14.32
C THR A 189 -4.00 -37.50 -14.96
N TYR A 190 -3.17 -38.18 -14.15
CA TYR A 190 -2.16 -39.14 -14.62
C TYR A 190 -2.27 -40.49 -13.87
N PRO A 191 -3.27 -41.32 -14.18
CA PRO A 191 -3.54 -42.58 -13.47
C PRO A 191 -2.39 -43.62 -13.52
N GLN A 192 -1.50 -43.50 -14.51
CA GLN A 192 -0.33 -44.35 -14.73
C GLN A 192 0.85 -44.10 -13.77
N LEU A 193 0.76 -43.06 -12.92
CA LEU A 193 1.77 -42.77 -11.92
C LEU A 193 1.65 -43.72 -10.73
N THR A 194 2.77 -44.32 -10.35
CA THR A 194 2.87 -45.19 -9.17
C THR A 194 2.99 -44.36 -7.90
N SER A 195 2.80 -44.96 -6.72
CA SER A 195 3.00 -44.28 -5.43
C SER A 195 4.41 -43.69 -5.28
N ARG A 196 5.42 -44.35 -5.85
CA ARG A 196 6.80 -43.83 -5.89
C ARG A 196 6.94 -42.60 -6.79
N ASP A 197 6.17 -42.54 -7.88
CA ASP A 197 6.14 -41.39 -8.79
C ASP A 197 5.41 -40.21 -8.15
N LEU A 198 4.29 -40.46 -7.45
CA LEU A 198 3.57 -39.45 -6.68
C LEU A 198 4.45 -38.88 -5.55
N ARG A 199 5.24 -39.74 -4.90
CA ARG A 199 6.25 -39.34 -3.92
C ARG A 199 7.28 -38.39 -4.46
N LEU A 200 7.84 -38.71 -5.63
CA LEU A 200 8.72 -37.79 -6.32
C LEU A 200 8.00 -36.45 -6.59
N CYS A 201 6.79 -36.47 -7.14
CA CYS A 201 6.04 -35.25 -7.49
C CYS A 201 5.73 -34.38 -6.27
N ALA A 202 5.43 -34.97 -5.12
CA ALA A 202 5.20 -34.21 -3.90
C ALA A 202 6.45 -33.46 -3.44
N TYR A 203 7.62 -34.12 -3.47
CA TYR A 203 8.87 -33.46 -3.15
C TYR A 203 9.24 -32.37 -4.17
N LEU A 204 8.93 -32.58 -5.45
CA LEU A 204 9.07 -31.54 -6.48
C LEU A 204 8.15 -30.34 -6.21
N ARG A 205 6.91 -30.57 -5.75
CA ARG A 205 5.96 -29.50 -5.41
C ARG A 205 6.41 -28.68 -4.20
N MET A 206 7.18 -29.29 -3.30
CA MET A 206 7.88 -28.62 -2.20
C MET A 206 9.18 -27.92 -2.62
N ASN A 207 9.51 -27.93 -3.92
CA ASN A 207 10.70 -27.30 -4.49
C ASN A 207 12.03 -27.90 -4.02
N LEU A 208 12.07 -29.22 -3.77
CA LEU A 208 13.28 -29.93 -3.39
C LEU A 208 14.16 -30.26 -4.61
N SER A 209 15.48 -30.17 -4.46
CA SER A 209 16.49 -30.45 -5.50
C SER A 209 16.63 -31.94 -5.81
N SER A 210 17.32 -32.30 -6.91
CA SER A 210 17.65 -33.71 -7.23
C SER A 210 18.42 -34.42 -6.12
N LYS A 211 19.23 -33.65 -5.38
CA LYS A 211 20.10 -34.17 -4.33
C LYS A 211 19.32 -34.42 -3.05
N GLU A 212 18.40 -33.52 -2.71
CA GLU A 212 17.51 -33.65 -1.54
C GLU A 212 16.42 -34.70 -1.77
N THR A 213 15.81 -34.72 -2.95
CA THR A 213 14.87 -35.78 -3.37
C THR A 213 15.53 -37.15 -3.35
N ALA A 214 16.77 -37.27 -3.83
CA ALA A 214 17.53 -38.51 -3.74
C ALA A 214 17.74 -38.96 -2.29
N ALA A 215 18.12 -38.04 -1.40
CA ALA A 215 18.33 -38.33 0.02
C ALA A 215 17.02 -38.82 0.70
N LEU A 216 15.89 -38.14 0.45
CA LEU A 216 14.59 -38.48 1.02
C LEU A 216 13.99 -39.77 0.43
N MET A 217 14.35 -40.15 -0.79
CA MET A 217 13.86 -41.36 -1.46
C MET A 217 14.78 -42.58 -1.29
N GLY A 218 15.88 -42.46 -0.52
CA GLY A 218 16.88 -43.53 -0.37
C GLY A 218 17.60 -43.87 -1.68
N LEU A 219 17.82 -42.89 -2.56
CA LEU A 219 18.40 -43.06 -3.90
C LEU A 219 19.75 -42.34 -4.05
N THR A 220 20.48 -42.67 -5.11
CA THR A 220 21.59 -41.83 -5.60
C THR A 220 21.03 -40.65 -6.41
N ALA A 221 21.80 -39.56 -6.51
CA ALA A 221 21.41 -38.40 -7.33
C ALA A 221 21.08 -38.79 -8.78
N ARG A 222 21.83 -39.73 -9.37
CA ARG A 222 21.55 -40.28 -10.71
C ARG A 222 20.25 -41.07 -10.75
N GLY A 223 19.96 -41.86 -9.71
CA GLY A 223 18.70 -42.60 -9.59
C GLY A 223 17.47 -41.69 -9.48
N ALA A 224 17.59 -40.52 -8.84
CA ALA A 224 16.52 -39.52 -8.80
C ALA A 224 16.26 -38.90 -10.20
N GLU A 225 17.31 -38.65 -10.98
CA GLU A 225 17.18 -38.17 -12.36
C GLU A 225 16.53 -39.20 -13.29
N ASP A 226 16.89 -40.47 -13.15
CA ASP A 226 16.26 -41.56 -13.92
C ASP A 226 14.76 -41.68 -13.58
N LEU A 227 14.39 -41.44 -12.33
CA LEU A 227 12.99 -41.38 -11.88
C LEU A 227 12.25 -40.18 -12.45
N ARG A 228 12.86 -38.98 -12.46
CA ARG A 228 12.29 -37.79 -13.10
C ARG A 228 12.07 -38.01 -14.60
N TYR A 229 13.06 -38.55 -15.30
CA TYR A 229 12.93 -38.89 -16.71
C TYR A 229 11.74 -39.83 -16.96
N ARG A 230 11.58 -40.84 -16.11
CA ARG A 230 10.48 -41.81 -16.21
C ARG A 230 9.13 -41.17 -15.94
N VAL A 231 9.00 -40.35 -14.91
CA VAL A 231 7.75 -39.62 -14.58
C VAL A 231 7.38 -38.67 -15.72
N ARG A 232 8.36 -37.94 -16.27
CA ARG A 232 8.19 -37.07 -17.43
C ARG A 232 7.63 -37.83 -18.64
N LYS A 233 8.21 -38.99 -18.96
CA LYS A 233 7.73 -39.86 -20.04
C LYS A 233 6.31 -40.39 -19.77
N LYS A 234 6.02 -40.77 -18.51
CA LYS A 234 4.68 -41.21 -18.10
C LYS A 234 3.63 -40.09 -18.21
N MET A 235 4.00 -38.85 -17.95
CA MET A 235 3.13 -37.68 -18.12
C MET A 235 3.01 -37.20 -19.58
N GLY A 236 3.71 -37.83 -20.53
CA GLY A 236 3.67 -37.46 -21.95
C GLY A 236 4.36 -36.13 -22.26
N LEU A 237 5.29 -35.68 -21.40
CA LEU A 237 5.97 -34.40 -21.54
C LEU A 237 7.17 -34.50 -22.51
N ASP A 238 7.43 -33.44 -23.27
CA ASP A 238 8.55 -33.35 -24.20
C ASP A 238 9.91 -33.43 -23.49
N THR A 239 10.95 -33.85 -24.22
CA THR A 239 12.36 -33.91 -23.78
C THR A 239 12.92 -32.58 -23.29
N ALA A 240 12.43 -31.45 -23.78
CA ALA A 240 12.85 -30.13 -23.32
C ALA A 240 12.13 -29.67 -22.03
N THR A 241 11.03 -30.31 -21.62
CA THR A 241 10.23 -29.86 -20.48
C THR A 241 10.85 -30.25 -19.14
N ASN A 242 11.12 -29.27 -18.28
CA ASN A 242 11.56 -29.50 -16.91
C ASN A 242 10.39 -29.98 -16.04
N LEU A 243 10.46 -31.22 -15.55
CA LEU A 243 9.42 -31.82 -14.72
C LEU A 243 9.18 -31.05 -13.40
N ALA A 244 10.23 -30.50 -12.77
CA ALA A 244 10.07 -29.79 -11.50
C ALA A 244 9.26 -28.51 -11.68
N GLU A 245 9.56 -27.73 -12.71
CA GLU A 245 8.82 -26.50 -13.05
C GLU A 245 7.37 -26.81 -13.42
N PHE A 246 7.15 -27.85 -14.24
CA PHE A 246 5.81 -28.29 -14.60
C PHE A 246 4.95 -28.62 -13.38
N ILE A 247 5.52 -29.36 -12.41
CA ILE A 247 4.82 -29.74 -11.18
C ILE A 247 4.51 -28.51 -10.29
N LEU A 248 5.38 -27.50 -10.25
CA LEU A 248 5.15 -26.29 -9.45
C LEU A 248 3.96 -25.45 -9.96
N LEU A 249 3.61 -25.57 -11.24
CA LEU A 249 2.52 -24.85 -11.90
C LEU A 249 1.15 -25.56 -11.82
N LEU A 250 1.11 -26.80 -11.33
CA LEU A 250 -0.10 -27.64 -11.13
C LEU A 250 -0.74 -27.51 -9.74
#